data_AF-A0A6P1I2G9-F1
#
_entry.id   AF-A0A6P1I2G9-F1
#
_cell.length_a   1.000
_cell.length_b   1.000
_cell.length_c   1.000
_cell.angle_alpha   90.00
_cell.angle_beta   90.00
_cell.angle_gamma   90.00
#
_symmetry.space_group_name_H-M   'P 1'
#
loop_
_entity.id
_entity.type
_entity.pdbx_description
1 polymer ?
#
loop_
_entity_poly.entity_id
_entity_poly.type
_entity_poly.pdbx_seq_one_letter_code
_entity_poly.pdbx_strand_id
1 'polypeptide(L)'
;MASRYPANTRARDVDRANTAAILDGAFGDGQLSQDEHRAMSELAAGARPLDELETLVGDLQRPADAPPDARPPRETRRHLFTAAVAAAAVIAAVGAFALTDSDDVQAPAPAAQPASIDLGAVAPLVIPTPDLTTREGMTLFIDQYRAKFGDTVVDELNLYPQHANFERAQPLEPNRLVSYDYRGGFSTSRPATTRKVDTPIIDLAGLNVDALADVVAAAPTAINVPDAKVDYLGVDTDGGTPIVRIYASNDFDESGMIVVTPAGSVLRVSPFSG
;
A
#
# COMPACT_ATOMS: atom_id res chain seq x y z
N MET A 1 -9.38 -19.86 22.55
CA MET A 1 -10.46 -19.49 21.63
C MET A 1 -9.81 -18.92 20.37
N ALA A 2 -9.93 -19.62 19.25
CA ALA A 2 -9.37 -19.18 17.96
C ALA A 2 -10.16 -17.95 17.48
N SER A 3 -9.45 -16.88 17.10
CA SER A 3 -10.05 -15.71 16.49
C SER A 3 -10.56 -16.10 15.10
N ARG A 4 -11.88 -16.33 14.97
CA ARG A 4 -12.53 -16.46 13.67
C ARG A 4 -12.45 -15.11 12.96
N TYR A 5 -12.13 -15.12 11.67
CA TYR A 5 -12.29 -13.94 10.84
C TYR A 5 -13.77 -13.50 10.84
N PRO A 6 -14.07 -12.20 10.72
CA PRO A 6 -15.46 -11.76 10.58
C PRO A 6 -16.07 -12.36 9.30
N ALA A 7 -17.32 -12.82 9.38
CA ALA A 7 -18.03 -13.59 8.35
C ALA A 7 -18.00 -12.97 6.94
N ASN A 8 -17.80 -11.65 6.83
CA ASN A 8 -17.83 -10.94 5.55
C ASN A 8 -16.43 -10.64 4.98
N THR A 9 -15.37 -11.29 5.48
CA THR A 9 -14.00 -11.07 4.99
C THR A 9 -13.85 -11.69 3.61
N ARG A 10 -13.53 -10.87 2.60
CA ARG A 10 -13.33 -11.34 1.22
C ARG A 10 -12.16 -12.32 1.14
N ALA A 11 -12.37 -13.48 0.51
CA ALA A 11 -11.33 -14.49 0.30
C ALA A 11 -10.26 -13.99 -0.69
N ARG A 12 -9.00 -13.96 -0.24
CA ARG A 12 -7.86 -13.60 -1.10
C ARG A 12 -7.44 -14.80 -1.95
N ASP A 13 -6.64 -14.54 -2.99
CA ASP A 13 -6.14 -15.59 -3.87
C ASP A 13 -5.29 -16.63 -3.11
N VAL A 14 -4.58 -16.21 -2.06
CA VAL A 14 -3.86 -17.14 -1.16
C VAL A 14 -4.79 -18.04 -0.36
N ASP A 15 -5.96 -17.54 0.04
CA ASP A 15 -6.94 -18.32 0.79
C ASP A 15 -7.57 -19.37 -0.14
N ARG A 16 -7.89 -18.99 -1.39
CA ARG A 16 -8.35 -19.91 -2.44
C ARG A 16 -7.30 -20.96 -2.81
N ALA A 17 -6.02 -20.57 -2.91
CA ALA A 17 -4.93 -21.50 -3.19
C ALA A 17 -4.71 -22.50 -2.04
N ASN A 18 -4.82 -22.06 -0.79
CA ASN A 18 -4.74 -22.95 0.36
C ASN A 18 -5.92 -23.95 0.41
N THR A 19 -7.15 -23.50 0.12
CA THR A 19 -8.32 -24.39 0.03
C THR A 19 -8.15 -25.41 -1.08
N ALA A 20 -7.65 -25.01 -2.26
CA ALA A 20 -7.38 -25.93 -3.36
C ALA A 20 -6.36 -27.01 -2.98
N ALA A 21 -5.28 -26.63 -2.28
CA ALA A 21 -4.28 -27.60 -1.81
C ALA A 21 -4.84 -28.63 -0.80
N ILE A 22 -5.81 -28.23 0.02
CA ILE A 22 -6.49 -29.15 0.96
C ILE A 22 -7.41 -30.11 0.21
N LEU A 23 -8.16 -29.63 -0.79
CA LEU A 23 -9.03 -30.47 -1.62
C LEU A 23 -8.22 -31.48 -2.44
N ASP A 24 -7.06 -31.07 -2.98
CA ASP A 24 -6.15 -31.96 -3.72
C ASP A 24 -5.55 -33.04 -2.80
N GLY A 25 -5.21 -32.69 -1.56
CA GLY A 25 -4.79 -33.65 -0.53
C GLY A 25 -5.88 -34.66 -0.20
N ALA A 26 -7.11 -34.20 0.04
CA ALA A 26 -8.26 -35.06 0.35
C ALA A 26 -8.63 -36.02 -0.80
N PHE A 27 -8.48 -35.57 -2.06
CA PHE A 27 -8.62 -36.45 -3.23
C PHE A 27 -7.48 -37.47 -3.31
N GLY A 28 -6.23 -37.05 -3.08
CA GLY A 28 -5.07 -37.94 -3.02
C GLY A 28 -5.18 -39.04 -1.95
N ASP A 29 -5.80 -38.71 -0.82
CA ASP A 29 -6.07 -39.63 0.30
C ASP A 29 -7.34 -40.48 0.10
N GLY A 30 -8.06 -40.29 -1.02
CA GLY A 30 -9.27 -41.04 -1.37
C GLY A 30 -10.51 -40.68 -0.55
N GLN A 31 -10.50 -39.55 0.15
CA GLN A 31 -11.66 -39.04 0.90
C GLN A 31 -12.70 -38.34 0.00
N LEU A 32 -12.30 -37.95 -1.21
CA LEU A 32 -13.18 -37.38 -2.23
C LEU A 32 -13.13 -38.25 -3.48
N SER A 33 -14.28 -38.58 -4.05
CA SER A 33 -14.34 -39.13 -5.41
C SER A 33 -14.01 -38.06 -6.45
N GLN A 34 -13.73 -38.48 -7.69
CA GLN A 34 -13.36 -37.56 -8.77
C GLN A 34 -14.46 -36.54 -9.08
N ASP A 35 -15.73 -36.95 -9.00
CA ASP A 35 -16.87 -36.07 -9.25
C ASP A 35 -17.08 -35.09 -8.08
N GLU A 36 -16.83 -35.52 -6.84
CA GLU A 36 -16.90 -34.66 -5.65
C GLU A 36 -15.75 -33.65 -5.61
N HIS A 37 -14.53 -34.07 -5.97
CA HIS A 37 -13.38 -33.17 -6.08
C HIS A 37 -13.62 -32.07 -7.12
N ARG A 38 -14.20 -32.42 -8.27
CA ARG A 38 -14.55 -31.45 -9.31
C ARG A 38 -15.63 -30.48 -8.84
N ALA A 39 -16.70 -30.97 -8.22
CA ALA A 39 -17.78 -30.13 -7.70
C ALA A 39 -17.28 -29.19 -6.58
N MET A 40 -16.45 -29.69 -5.67
CA MET A 40 -15.86 -28.89 -4.59
C MET A 40 -14.86 -27.85 -5.11
N SER A 41 -14.09 -28.18 -6.15
CA SER A 41 -13.16 -27.25 -6.80
C SER A 41 -13.89 -26.10 -7.51
N GLU A 42 -15.00 -26.40 -8.18
CA GLU A 42 -15.85 -25.38 -8.82
C GLU A 42 -16.51 -24.45 -7.79
N LEU A 43 -16.95 -24.99 -6.64
CA LEU A 43 -17.49 -24.19 -5.53
C LEU A 43 -16.42 -23.34 -4.84
N ALA A 44 -15.22 -23.87 -4.59
CA ALA A 44 -14.10 -23.13 -4.00
C ALA A 44 -13.61 -21.99 -4.90
N ALA A 45 -13.70 -22.15 -6.23
CA ALA A 45 -13.40 -21.09 -7.19
C ALA A 45 -14.44 -19.95 -7.19
N GLY A 46 -15.69 -20.24 -6.81
CA GLY A 46 -16.80 -19.28 -6.78
C GLY A 46 -17.03 -18.56 -5.44
N ALA A 47 -16.44 -19.07 -4.35
CA ALA A 47 -16.66 -18.54 -3.00
C ALA A 47 -16.13 -17.10 -2.82
N ARG A 48 -16.94 -16.22 -2.26
CA ARG A 48 -16.62 -14.78 -2.10
C ARG A 48 -16.16 -14.40 -0.69
N PRO A 49 -16.81 -14.88 0.39
CA PRO A 49 -16.34 -14.69 1.75
C PRO A 49 -15.54 -15.90 2.27
N LEU A 50 -14.65 -15.65 3.23
CA LEU A 50 -13.72 -16.64 3.79
C LEU A 50 -14.44 -17.71 4.63
N ASP A 51 -15.62 -17.41 5.17
CA ASP A 51 -16.45 -18.33 5.95
C ASP A 51 -17.10 -19.44 5.09
N GLU A 52 -17.37 -19.13 3.81
CA GLU A 52 -17.86 -20.07 2.80
C GLU A 52 -16.79 -21.14 2.51
N LEU A 53 -15.51 -20.74 2.44
CA LEU A 53 -14.37 -21.66 2.30
C LEU A 53 -14.12 -22.50 3.56
N GLU A 54 -14.29 -21.94 4.76
CA GLU A 54 -14.13 -22.69 6.03
C GLU A 54 -15.25 -23.74 6.21
N THR A 55 -16.47 -23.44 5.76
CA THR A 55 -17.60 -24.38 5.80
C THR A 55 -17.39 -25.56 4.85
N LEU A 56 -16.81 -25.31 3.68
CA LEU A 56 -16.48 -26.33 2.66
C LEU A 56 -15.42 -27.34 3.14
N VAL A 57 -14.53 -26.94 4.06
CA VAL A 57 -13.41 -27.76 4.55
C VAL A 57 -13.66 -28.30 5.96
N GLY A 58 -14.68 -27.80 6.66
CA GLY A 58 -14.96 -28.12 8.07
C GLY A 58 -15.29 -29.59 8.35
N ASP A 59 -15.85 -30.31 7.37
CA ASP A 59 -16.23 -31.72 7.50
C ASP A 59 -15.15 -32.70 6.99
N LEU A 60 -14.07 -32.22 6.36
CA LEU A 60 -12.97 -33.05 5.88
C LEU A 60 -12.02 -33.41 7.03
N GLN A 61 -11.72 -34.69 7.19
CA GLN A 61 -10.76 -35.15 8.19
C GLN A 61 -9.35 -34.77 7.74
N ARG A 62 -8.77 -33.78 8.45
CA ARG A 62 -7.43 -33.25 8.18
C ARG A 62 -6.38 -34.39 8.12
N PRO A 63 -5.69 -34.59 6.98
CA PRO A 63 -4.59 -35.53 6.88
C PRO A 63 -3.48 -35.19 7.88
N ALA A 64 -2.75 -36.20 8.35
CA ALA A 64 -1.66 -36.03 9.32
C ALA A 64 -0.52 -35.12 8.81
N ASP A 65 -0.44 -34.93 7.49
CA ASP A 65 0.57 -34.12 6.80
C ASP A 65 0.00 -32.78 6.24
N ALA A 66 -1.19 -32.37 6.68
CA ALA A 66 -1.78 -31.12 6.24
C ALA A 66 -0.99 -29.90 6.76
N PRO A 67 -0.78 -28.86 5.93
CA PRO A 67 -0.20 -27.60 6.37
C PRO A 67 -1.01 -27.01 7.53
N PRO A 68 -0.36 -26.40 8.54
CA PRO A 68 -1.06 -25.77 9.65
C PRO A 68 -1.95 -24.64 9.16
N ASP A 69 -3.09 -24.42 9.84
CA ASP A 69 -3.98 -23.27 9.59
C ASP A 69 -3.19 -21.97 9.46
N ALA A 70 -3.61 -21.12 8.52
CA ALA A 70 -3.08 -19.78 8.35
C ALA A 70 -3.31 -18.98 9.64
N ARG A 71 -2.31 -18.98 10.52
CA ARG A 71 -2.33 -18.19 11.75
C ARG A 71 -2.27 -16.71 11.35
N PRO A 72 -3.08 -15.83 11.97
CA PRO A 72 -2.90 -14.40 11.78
C PRO A 72 -1.44 -14.05 12.11
N PRO A 73 -0.77 -13.20 11.32
CA PRO A 73 0.60 -12.81 11.60
C PRO A 73 0.65 -12.17 13.00
N ARG A 74 1.26 -12.88 13.95
CA ARG A 74 1.62 -12.32 15.25
C ARG A 74 2.83 -11.43 15.03
N GLU A 75 2.59 -10.19 14.65
CA GLU A 75 3.64 -9.21 14.39
C GLU A 75 4.37 -8.75 15.66
N THR A 76 4.07 -9.31 16.83
CA THR A 76 4.65 -8.87 18.11
C THR A 76 5.80 -9.74 18.63
N ARG A 77 6.08 -10.93 18.05
CA ARG A 77 7.10 -11.86 18.61
C ARG A 77 8.48 -11.82 17.95
N ARG A 78 8.61 -11.26 16.74
CA ARG A 78 9.90 -11.18 16.03
C ARG A 78 10.81 -10.06 16.57
N HIS A 79 10.22 -9.03 17.20
CA HIS A 79 10.94 -7.95 17.88
C HIS A 79 11.39 -8.31 19.30
N LEU A 80 10.71 -9.25 19.96
CA LEU A 80 11.08 -9.73 21.30
C LEU A 80 12.24 -10.73 21.26
N PHE A 81 12.33 -11.56 20.21
CA PHE A 81 13.41 -12.55 20.08
C PHE A 81 14.76 -11.91 19.72
N THR A 82 14.74 -10.83 18.94
CA THR A 82 15.94 -10.04 18.58
C THR A 82 16.48 -9.25 19.77
N ALA A 83 15.60 -8.72 20.63
CA ALA A 83 16.00 -8.08 21.89
C ALA A 83 16.60 -9.08 22.91
N ALA A 84 16.07 -10.31 22.99
CA ALA A 84 16.57 -11.34 23.91
C ALA A 84 17.97 -11.86 23.53
N VAL A 85 18.28 -11.99 22.24
CA VAL A 85 19.61 -12.42 21.77
C VAL A 85 20.67 -11.33 21.98
N ALA A 86 20.31 -10.05 21.83
CA ALA A 86 21.19 -8.93 22.14
C ALA A 86 21.52 -8.82 23.64
N ALA A 87 20.53 -9.06 24.52
CA ALA A 87 20.74 -9.05 25.97
C ALA A 87 21.63 -10.21 26.46
N ALA A 88 21.49 -11.41 25.88
CA ALA A 88 22.33 -12.55 26.22
C ALA A 88 23.81 -12.35 25.83
N ALA A 89 24.08 -11.65 24.72
CA ALA A 89 25.44 -11.34 24.30
C ALA A 89 26.14 -10.32 25.23
N VAL A 90 25.40 -9.37 25.80
CA VAL A 90 25.93 -8.41 26.77
C VAL A 90 26.20 -9.07 28.13
N ILE A 91 25.33 -10.00 28.58
CA ILE A 91 25.52 -10.74 29.83
C ILE A 91 26.72 -11.69 29.73
N ALA A 92 26.93 -12.34 28.59
CA ALA A 92 28.12 -13.18 28.35
C ALA A 92 29.42 -12.36 28.30
N ALA A 93 29.38 -11.13 27.77
CA ALA A 93 30.53 -10.22 27.75
C ALA A 93 30.87 -9.65 29.14
N VAL A 94 29.86 -9.39 29.99
CA VAL A 94 30.07 -8.93 31.38
C VAL A 94 30.49 -10.07 32.31
N GLY A 95 29.98 -11.28 32.11
CA GLY A 95 30.35 -12.47 32.89
C GLY A 95 31.80 -12.91 32.68
N ALA A 96 32.37 -12.69 31.49
CA ALA A 96 33.77 -13.00 31.19
C ALA A 96 34.76 -11.97 31.79
N PHE A 97 34.34 -10.74 32.05
CA PHE A 97 35.18 -9.70 32.66
C PHE A 97 35.25 -9.79 34.19
N ALA A 98 34.24 -10.39 34.83
CA ALA A 98 34.14 -10.51 36.29
C ALA A 98 34.93 -11.70 36.91
N LEU A 99 35.61 -12.52 36.10
CA LEU A 99 36.42 -13.66 36.57
C LEU A 99 37.91 -13.34 36.71
N THR A 100 38.37 -12.14 36.36
CA THR A 100 39.80 -11.79 36.36
C THR A 100 40.19 -10.56 37.16
N ASP A 101 39.28 -9.89 37.87
CA ASP A 101 39.60 -8.68 38.62
C ASP A 101 39.00 -8.75 40.02
N SER A 102 39.66 -9.51 40.88
CA SER A 102 39.45 -9.47 42.33
C SER A 102 40.47 -8.50 42.91
N ASP A 103 40.11 -7.23 43.06
CA ASP A 103 40.68 -6.38 44.11
C ASP A 103 39.73 -5.21 44.45
N ASP A 104 39.50 -5.10 45.77
CA ASP A 104 38.86 -4.08 46.59
C ASP A 104 37.55 -3.38 46.18
N VAL A 105 36.54 -3.67 47.01
CA VAL A 105 35.18 -3.16 47.03
C VAL A 105 35.14 -1.70 47.55
N GLN A 106 34.60 -0.80 46.75
CA GLN A 106 33.89 0.39 47.24
C GLN A 106 32.47 0.37 46.64
N ALA A 107 31.45 0.21 47.48
CA ALA A 107 30.06 0.12 47.03
C ALA A 107 29.64 1.39 46.25
N PRO A 108 29.15 1.28 45.00
CA PRO A 108 28.60 2.42 44.28
C PRO A 108 27.28 2.85 44.94
N ALA A 109 27.09 4.15 45.08
CA ALA A 109 25.81 4.74 45.45
C ALA A 109 24.69 4.22 44.53
N PRO A 110 23.44 4.08 45.02
CA PRO A 110 22.36 3.50 44.22
C PRO A 110 22.19 4.30 42.93
N ALA A 111 22.29 3.61 41.79
CA ALA A 111 22.08 4.18 40.47
C ALA A 111 20.68 4.79 40.41
N ALA A 112 20.59 6.06 39.98
CA ALA A 112 19.33 6.69 39.67
C ALA A 112 18.60 5.84 38.63
N GLN A 113 17.34 5.48 38.93
CA GLN A 113 16.49 4.74 38.00
C GLN A 113 16.39 5.49 36.67
N PRO A 114 16.48 4.82 35.50
CA PRO A 114 16.24 5.48 34.24
C PRO A 114 14.83 6.06 34.25
N ALA A 115 14.72 7.36 33.95
CA ALA A 115 13.42 8.01 33.83
C ALA A 115 12.57 7.22 32.84
N SER A 116 11.41 6.74 33.28
CA SER A 116 10.40 6.15 32.42
C SER A 116 10.00 7.20 31.37
N ILE A 117 10.25 6.93 30.09
CA ILE A 117 9.70 7.73 29.01
C ILE A 117 8.20 7.47 29.00
N ASP A 118 7.42 8.48 29.39
CA ASP A 118 5.97 8.45 29.30
C ASP A 118 5.56 8.56 27.83
N LEU A 119 5.32 7.40 27.19
CA LEU A 119 4.81 7.32 25.82
C LEU A 119 3.37 7.85 25.69
N GLY A 120 2.69 8.17 26.79
CA GLY A 120 1.37 8.80 26.81
C GLY A 120 1.39 10.30 26.54
N ALA A 121 2.57 10.94 26.52
CA ALA A 121 2.72 12.38 26.35
C ALA A 121 2.88 12.85 24.88
N VAL A 122 2.87 11.94 23.91
CA VAL A 122 2.91 12.32 22.49
C VAL A 122 1.48 12.58 22.01
N ALA A 123 1.09 13.84 21.94
CA ALA A 123 -0.17 14.23 21.31
C ALA A 123 -0.20 13.68 19.87
N PRO A 124 -1.33 13.11 19.39
CA PRO A 124 -1.44 12.66 18.00
C PRO A 124 -1.12 13.82 17.05
N LEU A 125 -0.08 13.66 16.23
CA LEU A 125 0.21 14.63 15.18
C LEU A 125 -0.83 14.43 14.07
N VAL A 126 -1.86 15.29 14.04
CA VAL A 126 -2.79 15.36 12.91
C VAL A 126 -2.09 16.13 11.80
N ILE A 127 -1.51 15.40 10.84
CA ILE A 127 -1.03 16.01 9.62
C ILE A 127 -2.26 16.27 8.75
N PRO A 128 -2.59 17.52 8.39
CA PRO A 128 -3.68 17.78 7.46
C PRO A 128 -3.40 17.05 6.15
N THR A 129 -4.37 16.28 5.66
CA THR A 129 -4.37 15.65 4.34
C THR A 129 -5.32 16.44 3.45
N PRO A 130 -4.87 17.58 2.87
CA PRO A 130 -5.67 18.35 1.93
C PRO A 130 -6.05 17.49 0.72
N ASP A 131 -7.09 17.91 0.03
CA ASP A 131 -7.51 17.30 -1.22
C ASP A 131 -6.38 17.43 -2.27
N LEU A 132 -5.83 16.31 -2.75
CA LEU A 132 -4.68 16.31 -3.66
C LEU A 132 -4.98 16.84 -5.06
N THR A 133 -6.26 17.07 -5.40
CA THR A 133 -6.68 17.73 -6.64
C THR A 133 -6.68 19.25 -6.53
N THR A 134 -6.51 19.79 -5.32
CA THR A 134 -6.42 21.23 -5.07
C THR A 134 -4.98 21.73 -5.14
N ARG A 135 -4.81 23.05 -5.22
CA ARG A 135 -3.50 23.73 -5.18
C ARG A 135 -2.66 23.28 -3.98
N GLU A 136 -3.26 23.27 -2.80
CA GLU A 136 -2.57 22.92 -1.55
C GLU A 136 -2.14 21.45 -1.56
N GLY A 137 -3.03 20.54 -1.97
CA GLY A 137 -2.73 19.11 -1.99
C GLY A 137 -1.73 18.70 -3.08
N MET A 138 -1.79 19.29 -4.27
CA MET A 138 -0.76 19.10 -5.30
C MET A 138 0.62 19.56 -4.82
N THR A 139 0.69 20.74 -4.21
CA THR A 139 1.95 21.28 -3.65
C THR A 139 2.50 20.35 -2.57
N LEU A 140 1.64 19.94 -1.62
CA LEU A 140 2.02 19.02 -0.56
C LEU A 140 2.56 17.70 -1.11
N PHE A 141 1.88 17.11 -2.10
CA PHE A 141 2.34 15.86 -2.70
C PHE A 141 3.73 16.00 -3.33
N ILE A 142 3.96 17.04 -4.12
CA ILE A 142 5.26 17.27 -4.79
C ILE A 142 6.38 17.48 -3.76
N ASP A 143 6.12 18.23 -2.69
CA ASP A 143 7.09 18.45 -1.63
C ASP A 143 7.42 17.17 -0.85
N GLN A 144 6.41 16.38 -0.51
CA GLN A 144 6.58 15.08 0.15
C GLN A 144 7.31 14.08 -0.75
N TYR A 145 6.99 14.07 -2.04
CA TYR A 145 7.68 13.27 -3.03
C TYR A 145 9.16 13.63 -3.07
N ARG A 146 9.47 14.93 -3.21
CA ARG A 146 10.86 15.43 -3.22
C ARG A 146 11.61 15.08 -1.96
N ALA A 147 10.98 15.24 -0.79
CA ALA A 147 11.59 14.87 0.49
C ALA A 147 11.89 13.37 0.59
N LYS A 148 11.01 12.52 0.04
CA LYS A 148 11.16 11.05 0.10
C LYS A 148 12.21 10.52 -0.87
N PHE A 149 12.23 11.02 -2.09
CA PHE A 149 12.98 10.43 -3.20
C PHE A 149 14.21 11.25 -3.62
N GLY A 150 14.30 12.52 -3.23
CA GLY A 150 15.40 13.42 -3.58
C GLY A 150 15.29 14.05 -4.97
N ASP A 151 14.24 13.72 -5.72
CA ASP A 151 13.91 14.26 -7.05
C ASP A 151 12.39 14.43 -7.17
N THR A 152 11.90 14.81 -8.35
CA THR A 152 10.47 14.95 -8.66
C THR A 152 10.09 14.18 -9.92
N VAL A 153 10.81 13.11 -10.24
CA VAL A 153 10.72 12.43 -11.54
C VAL A 153 9.86 11.17 -11.46
N VAL A 154 8.75 11.17 -12.20
CA VAL A 154 7.83 10.02 -12.34
C VAL A 154 7.71 9.60 -13.80
N ASP A 155 7.22 8.39 -14.04
CA ASP A 155 6.76 7.98 -15.37
C ASP A 155 5.29 8.39 -15.58
N GLU A 156 4.47 8.20 -14.53
CA GLU A 156 3.05 8.53 -14.47
C GLU A 156 2.66 8.85 -13.03
N LEU A 157 1.70 9.75 -12.84
CA LEU A 157 1.11 10.09 -11.54
C LEU A 157 -0.40 10.27 -11.68
N ASN A 158 -1.18 9.62 -10.82
CA ASN A 158 -2.61 9.87 -10.65
C ASN A 158 -2.88 10.44 -9.25
N LEU A 159 -3.43 11.64 -9.19
CA LEU A 159 -3.82 12.36 -7.97
C LEU A 159 -5.35 12.29 -7.81
N TYR A 160 -5.81 11.51 -6.84
CA TYR A 160 -7.21 11.51 -6.39
C TYR A 160 -7.34 12.42 -5.16
N PRO A 161 -8.55 12.89 -4.83
CA PRO A 161 -8.74 13.77 -3.68
C PRO A 161 -8.10 13.30 -2.38
N GLN A 162 -8.17 12.00 -2.08
CA GLN A 162 -7.72 11.45 -0.80
C GLN A 162 -6.40 10.66 -0.88
N HIS A 163 -5.90 10.38 -2.08
CA HIS A 163 -4.74 9.52 -2.28
C HIS A 163 -4.12 9.72 -3.65
N ALA A 164 -2.89 9.25 -3.84
CA ALA A 164 -2.29 9.21 -5.15
C ALA A 164 -1.68 7.85 -5.43
N ASN A 165 -1.48 7.54 -6.70
CA ASN A 165 -0.58 6.48 -7.11
C ASN A 165 0.35 7.01 -8.20
N PHE A 166 1.56 6.48 -8.28
CA PHE A 166 2.49 6.85 -9.34
C PHE A 166 3.43 5.71 -9.63
N GLU A 167 4.04 5.78 -10.79
CA GLU A 167 5.09 4.86 -11.20
C GLU A 167 6.37 5.63 -11.45
N ARG A 168 7.50 5.02 -11.12
CA ARG A 168 8.83 5.57 -11.41
C ARG A 168 9.84 4.47 -11.65
N ALA A 169 10.91 4.83 -12.33
CA ALA A 169 12.11 4.00 -12.41
C ALA A 169 12.72 3.77 -11.02
N GLN A 170 13.26 2.57 -10.79
CA GLN A 170 14.07 2.33 -9.60
C GLN A 170 15.41 3.07 -9.71
N PRO A 171 15.87 3.83 -8.69
CA PRO A 171 17.04 4.71 -8.82
C PRO A 171 18.33 4.02 -9.29
N LEU A 172 18.55 2.77 -8.90
CA LEU A 172 19.74 1.98 -9.27
C LEU A 172 19.48 1.00 -10.43
N GLU A 173 18.22 0.83 -10.82
CA GLU A 173 17.80 -0.12 -11.85
C GLU A 173 16.76 0.53 -12.77
N PRO A 174 17.17 1.40 -13.72
CA PRO A 174 16.23 2.19 -14.54
C PRO A 174 15.36 1.34 -15.50
N ASN A 175 15.67 0.06 -15.65
CA ASN A 175 14.87 -0.96 -16.33
C ASN A 175 13.87 -1.66 -15.40
N ARG A 176 13.70 -1.18 -14.16
CA ARG A 176 12.66 -1.60 -13.22
C ARG A 176 11.67 -0.49 -12.97
N LEU A 177 10.41 -0.86 -13.03
CA LEU A 177 9.27 -0.01 -12.72
C LEU A 177 8.82 -0.32 -11.31
N VAL A 178 8.65 0.71 -10.48
CA VAL A 178 8.09 0.58 -9.14
C VAL A 178 6.84 1.45 -9.05
N SER A 179 5.73 0.83 -8.68
CA SER A 179 4.47 1.52 -8.41
C SER A 179 4.33 1.80 -6.93
N TYR A 180 3.91 3.01 -6.60
CA TYR A 180 3.71 3.48 -5.25
C TYR A 180 2.29 3.98 -5.06
N ASP A 181 1.74 3.74 -3.88
CA ASP A 181 0.58 4.42 -3.34
C ASP A 181 1.03 5.51 -2.37
N TYR A 182 0.26 6.59 -2.32
CA TYR A 182 0.41 7.69 -1.37
C TYR A 182 -0.90 7.97 -0.64
N ARG A 183 -0.84 7.86 0.70
CA ARG A 183 -1.91 8.28 1.63
C ARG A 183 -1.28 8.92 2.87
N GLY A 184 -0.71 10.11 2.71
CA GLY A 184 0.10 10.77 3.75
C GLY A 184 1.48 10.11 3.99
N GLY A 185 1.82 9.12 3.18
CA GLY A 185 3.08 8.38 3.20
C GLY A 185 3.16 7.44 2.00
N PHE A 186 4.37 7.01 1.65
CA PHE A 186 4.63 6.22 0.43
C PHE A 186 4.80 4.73 0.75
N SER A 187 4.08 3.89 0.02
CA SER A 187 4.22 2.43 0.07
C SER A 187 4.23 1.84 -1.33
N THR A 188 5.03 0.80 -1.57
CA THR A 188 4.99 0.07 -2.85
C THR A 188 3.69 -0.74 -2.94
N SER A 189 2.95 -0.60 -4.05
CA SER A 189 1.66 -1.27 -4.22
C SER A 189 1.79 -2.70 -4.78
N ARG A 190 2.91 -2.99 -5.44
CA ARG A 190 3.21 -4.29 -6.07
C ARG A 190 4.73 -4.53 -6.19
N PRO A 191 5.16 -5.79 -6.41
CA PRO A 191 6.55 -6.07 -6.76
C PRO A 191 6.99 -5.31 -8.02
N ALA A 192 8.27 -4.93 -8.09
CA ALA A 192 8.82 -4.24 -9.24
C ALA A 192 8.70 -5.09 -10.52
N THR A 193 8.43 -4.45 -11.64
CA THR A 193 8.28 -5.09 -12.96
C THR A 193 9.31 -4.54 -13.95
N THR A 194 9.35 -5.10 -15.16
CA THR A 194 10.25 -4.62 -16.22
C THR A 194 9.76 -3.29 -16.79
N ARG A 195 10.67 -2.32 -16.92
CA ARG A 195 10.49 -1.00 -17.54
C ARG A 195 11.35 -0.90 -18.78
N LYS A 196 10.85 -0.28 -19.85
CA LYS A 196 11.71 0.09 -20.99
C LYS A 196 12.56 1.29 -20.60
N VAL A 197 13.82 1.31 -21.03
CA VAL A 197 14.77 2.36 -20.60
C VAL A 197 14.42 3.71 -21.24
N ASP A 198 13.80 3.69 -22.42
CA ASP A 198 13.32 4.85 -23.17
C ASP A 198 11.89 5.28 -22.79
N THR A 199 11.28 4.67 -21.75
CA THR A 199 10.00 5.14 -21.21
C THR A 199 10.14 6.63 -20.83
N PRO A 200 9.27 7.50 -21.37
CA PRO A 200 9.28 8.92 -21.05
C PRO A 200 9.16 9.16 -19.55
N ILE A 201 9.86 10.19 -19.07
CA ILE A 201 9.83 10.63 -17.70
C ILE A 201 9.29 12.05 -17.62
N ILE A 202 8.65 12.37 -16.49
CA ILE A 202 8.01 13.64 -16.22
C ILE A 202 8.60 14.20 -14.94
N ASP A 203 9.11 15.42 -15.01
CA ASP A 203 9.51 16.15 -13.81
C ASP A 203 8.33 16.95 -13.27
N LEU A 204 7.81 16.55 -12.10
CA LEU A 204 6.69 17.20 -11.43
C LEU A 204 7.02 18.63 -10.99
N ALA A 205 8.31 19.00 -10.87
CA ALA A 205 8.70 20.39 -10.60
C ALA A 205 8.35 21.34 -11.76
N GLY A 206 8.12 20.81 -12.96
CA GLY A 206 7.67 21.58 -14.13
C GLY A 206 6.16 21.84 -14.17
N LEU A 207 5.37 21.29 -13.24
CA LEU A 207 3.93 21.55 -13.18
C LEU A 207 3.66 22.96 -12.65
N ASN A 208 2.87 23.73 -13.38
CA ASN A 208 2.33 24.99 -12.88
C ASN A 208 1.08 24.70 -12.03
N VAL A 209 1.30 24.41 -10.74
CA VAL A 209 0.25 24.01 -9.79
C VAL A 209 -0.86 25.05 -9.67
N ASP A 210 -0.52 26.35 -9.71
CA ASP A 210 -1.51 27.42 -9.66
C ASP A 210 -2.44 27.38 -10.88
N ALA A 211 -1.86 27.28 -12.09
CA ALA A 211 -2.65 27.22 -13.32
C ALA A 211 -3.48 25.93 -13.41
N LEU A 212 -2.96 24.79 -12.95
CA LEU A 212 -3.71 23.54 -12.89
C LEU A 212 -4.90 23.64 -11.93
N ALA A 213 -4.71 24.28 -10.77
CA ALA A 213 -5.79 24.50 -9.81
C ALA A 213 -6.89 25.43 -10.37
N ASP A 214 -6.52 26.43 -11.18
CA ASP A 214 -7.48 27.30 -11.85
C ASP A 214 -8.30 26.52 -12.90
N VAL A 215 -7.67 25.59 -13.63
CA VAL A 215 -8.39 24.69 -14.56
C VAL A 215 -9.32 23.74 -13.80
N VAL A 216 -8.87 23.17 -12.67
CA VAL A 216 -9.70 22.33 -11.79
C VAL A 216 -10.95 23.08 -11.33
N ALA A 217 -10.81 24.33 -10.90
CA ALA A 217 -11.94 25.16 -10.49
C ALA A 217 -12.91 25.48 -11.64
N ALA A 218 -12.40 25.61 -12.87
CA ALA A 218 -13.21 25.86 -14.06
C ALA A 218 -13.82 24.59 -14.67
N ALA A 219 -13.42 23.40 -14.19
CA ALA A 219 -13.74 22.13 -14.84
C ALA A 219 -15.25 21.89 -15.01
N PRO A 220 -16.12 22.05 -13.99
CA PRO A 220 -17.55 21.73 -14.11
C PRO A 220 -18.25 22.50 -15.23
N THR A 221 -17.93 23.79 -15.35
CA THR A 221 -18.45 24.63 -16.44
C THR A 221 -17.89 24.23 -17.79
N ALA A 222 -16.59 23.98 -17.88
CA ALA A 222 -15.93 23.62 -19.14
C ALA A 222 -16.43 22.29 -19.71
N ILE A 223 -16.74 21.31 -18.86
CA ILE A 223 -17.24 19.99 -19.30
C ILE A 223 -18.76 19.93 -19.45
N ASN A 224 -19.49 21.02 -19.21
CA ASN A 224 -20.96 21.06 -19.25
C ASN A 224 -21.62 20.03 -18.31
N VAL A 225 -21.06 19.86 -17.11
CA VAL A 225 -21.61 18.99 -16.07
C VAL A 225 -21.83 19.82 -14.81
N PRO A 226 -23.07 20.25 -14.53
CA PRO A 226 -23.42 20.92 -13.28
C PRO A 226 -23.04 20.07 -12.07
N ASP A 227 -22.59 20.74 -11.01
CA ASP A 227 -22.20 20.13 -9.72
C ASP A 227 -21.10 19.07 -9.82
N ALA A 228 -20.38 19.01 -10.94
CA ALA A 228 -19.26 18.08 -11.09
C ALA A 228 -18.15 18.36 -10.07
N LYS A 229 -17.50 17.29 -9.62
CA LYS A 229 -16.29 17.31 -8.81
C LYS A 229 -15.17 16.64 -9.59
N VAL A 230 -13.95 17.08 -9.35
CA VAL A 230 -12.79 16.42 -9.95
C VAL A 230 -12.57 15.07 -9.27
N ASP A 231 -12.59 14.01 -10.06
CA ASP A 231 -12.39 12.64 -9.63
C ASP A 231 -10.90 12.35 -9.41
N TYR A 232 -10.08 12.78 -10.36
CA TYR A 232 -8.62 12.72 -10.30
C TYR A 232 -7.95 13.58 -11.38
N LEU A 233 -6.68 13.90 -11.16
CA LEU A 233 -5.76 14.39 -12.18
C LEU A 233 -4.76 13.29 -12.54
N GLY A 234 -4.63 12.95 -13.82
CA GLY A 234 -3.58 12.08 -14.34
C GLY A 234 -2.49 12.90 -15.02
N VAL A 235 -1.23 12.69 -14.64
CA VAL A 235 -0.04 13.28 -15.25
C VAL A 235 0.71 12.16 -15.95
N ASP A 236 0.73 12.19 -17.28
CA ASP A 236 1.38 11.19 -18.12
C ASP A 236 1.94 11.85 -19.39
N THR A 237 2.29 11.06 -20.41
CA THR A 237 2.70 11.59 -21.71
C THR A 237 1.76 11.19 -22.84
N ASP A 238 1.54 12.11 -23.79
CA ASP A 238 0.95 11.84 -25.10
C ASP A 238 2.04 11.98 -26.17
N GLY A 239 2.37 10.87 -26.85
CA GLY A 239 3.47 10.84 -27.81
C GLY A 239 4.83 11.26 -27.22
N GLY A 240 5.06 11.04 -25.92
CA GLY A 240 6.27 11.45 -25.20
C GLY A 240 6.25 12.91 -24.71
N THR A 241 5.20 13.67 -25.00
CA THR A 241 5.01 15.03 -24.47
C THR A 241 4.21 14.97 -23.16
N PRO A 242 4.72 15.50 -22.04
CA PRO A 242 3.96 15.53 -20.79
C PRO A 242 2.66 16.31 -20.91
N ILE A 243 1.58 15.76 -20.35
CA ILE A 243 0.25 16.37 -20.29
C ILE A 243 -0.42 16.04 -18.95
N VAL A 244 -1.46 16.80 -18.62
CA VAL A 244 -2.32 16.56 -17.45
C VAL A 244 -3.75 16.35 -17.93
N ARG A 245 -4.38 15.24 -17.55
CA ARG A 245 -5.81 14.97 -17.74
C ARG A 245 -6.54 15.22 -16.44
N ILE A 246 -7.60 16.02 -16.50
CA ILE A 246 -8.47 16.31 -15.37
C ILE A 246 -9.81 15.65 -15.68
N TYR A 247 -10.18 14.67 -14.87
CA TYR A 247 -11.45 13.96 -14.96
C TYR A 247 -12.40 14.50 -13.91
N ALA A 248 -13.63 14.79 -14.31
CA ALA A 248 -14.65 15.25 -13.38
C ALA A 248 -16.00 14.64 -13.75
N SER A 249 -16.79 14.35 -12.72
CA SER A 249 -18.12 13.78 -12.82
C SER A 249 -19.05 14.29 -11.73
N ASN A 250 -20.36 14.07 -11.89
CA ASN A 250 -21.35 14.31 -10.85
C ASN A 250 -21.99 12.99 -10.37
N ASP A 251 -22.90 13.10 -9.41
CA ASP A 251 -23.59 11.95 -8.80
C ASP A 251 -24.54 11.20 -9.77
N PHE A 252 -24.70 11.70 -11.01
CA PHE A 252 -25.52 11.09 -12.07
C PHE A 252 -24.67 10.40 -13.17
N ASP A 253 -23.38 10.21 -12.92
CA ASP A 253 -22.40 9.64 -13.87
C ASP A 253 -22.22 10.48 -15.16
N GLU A 254 -22.71 11.72 -15.17
CA GLU A 254 -22.37 12.69 -16.21
C GLU A 254 -20.92 13.11 -16.00
N SER A 255 -20.10 12.97 -17.03
CA SER A 255 -18.65 13.14 -16.89
C SER A 255 -18.02 13.79 -18.11
N GLY A 256 -16.85 14.35 -17.88
CA GLY A 256 -16.03 14.92 -18.93
C GLY A 256 -14.56 14.93 -18.55
N MET A 257 -13.74 15.37 -19.50
CA MET A 257 -12.29 15.40 -19.36
C MET A 257 -11.74 16.69 -19.96
N ILE A 258 -10.77 17.27 -19.28
CA ILE A 258 -9.95 18.35 -19.80
C ILE A 258 -8.51 17.85 -19.91
N VAL A 259 -7.89 18.04 -21.07
CA VAL A 259 -6.46 17.78 -21.27
C VAL A 259 -5.74 19.11 -21.35
N VAL A 260 -4.71 19.29 -20.53
CA VAL A 260 -3.90 20.50 -20.47
C VAL A 260 -2.42 20.17 -20.54
N THR A 261 -1.62 21.16 -20.90
CA THR A 261 -0.15 21.11 -20.73
C THR A 261 0.23 21.20 -19.24
N PRO A 262 1.46 20.82 -18.85
CA PRO A 262 2.01 21.08 -17.52
C PRO A 262 1.91 22.54 -17.07
N ALA A 263 1.90 23.48 -18.01
CA ALA A 263 1.76 24.91 -17.75
C ALA A 263 0.30 25.36 -17.53
N GLY A 264 -0.67 24.45 -17.61
CA GLY A 264 -2.11 24.73 -17.46
C GLY A 264 -2.81 25.23 -18.73
N SER A 265 -2.13 25.28 -19.87
CA SER A 265 -2.79 25.63 -21.15
C SER A 265 -3.66 24.50 -21.65
N VAL A 266 -4.93 24.77 -21.96
CA VAL A 266 -5.91 23.78 -22.44
C VAL A 266 -5.56 23.30 -23.84
N LEU A 267 -5.47 21.98 -23.99
CA LEU A 267 -5.23 21.29 -25.27
C LEU A 267 -6.53 20.73 -25.84
N ARG A 268 -7.38 20.15 -24.99
CA ARG A 268 -8.64 19.53 -25.38
C ARG A 268 -9.65 19.59 -24.24
N VAL A 269 -10.92 19.77 -24.58
CA VAL A 269 -12.05 19.59 -23.68
C VAL A 269 -12.98 18.56 -24.31
N SER A 270 -13.31 17.53 -23.54
CA SER A 270 -14.32 16.52 -23.88
C SER A 270 -15.50 16.71 -22.93
N PRO A 271 -16.47 17.55 -23.29
CA PRO A 271 -17.63 17.81 -22.45
C PRO A 271 -18.64 16.65 -22.51
N PHE A 272 -19.54 16.61 -21.54
CA PHE A 272 -20.68 15.72 -21.56
C PHE A 272 -21.67 16.16 -22.66
N SER A 273 -22.00 15.22 -23.55
CA SER A 273 -23.07 15.37 -24.55
C SER A 273 -24.15 14.33 -24.25
N GLY A 274 -25.22 14.77 -23.60
CA GLY A 274 -26.39 13.93 -23.30
C GLY A 274 -27.15 13.43 -24.52
#